data_AF-A0A485P6U0-F1
#
_entry.id   AF-A0A485P6U0-F1
#
_cell.length_a   1.000
_cell.length_b   1.000
_cell.length_c   1.000
_cell.angle_alpha   90.00
_cell.angle_beta   90.00
_cell.angle_gamma   90.00
#
_symmetry.space_group_name_H-M   'P 1'
#
loop_
_entity.id
_entity.type
_entity.pdbx_description
1 polymer ?
#
loop_
_entity_poly.entity_id
_entity_poly.type
_entity_poly.pdbx_seq_one_letter_code
_entity_poly.pdbx_strand_id
1 'polypeptide(L)'
;DGWADRYDVTDGYQREAVGGITIKLQSPDVKWFDDYYLKLRPETNLRNPWFQEFWQHRFQCRLEGFAQENSKYNKTCNSKQIYCFI
;
A
#
# COMPACT_ATOMS: atom_id res chain seq x y z
N ASP A 1 -9.06 18.08 0.62
CA ASP A 1 -10.13 17.51 -0.20
C ASP A 1 -9.72 17.67 -1.67
N GLY A 2 -9.10 16.65 -2.25
CA GLY A 2 -8.44 16.76 -3.56
C GLY A 2 -8.18 15.38 -4.15
N TRP A 3 -8.54 15.21 -5.42
CA TRP A 3 -8.51 13.94 -6.19
C TRP A 3 -7.32 13.89 -7.17
N ALA A 4 -6.34 14.78 -7.02
CA ALA A 4 -5.37 15.10 -8.05
C ALA A 4 -4.35 13.99 -8.38
N ASP A 5 -4.03 13.10 -7.44
CA ASP A 5 -3.16 11.92 -7.66
C ASP A 5 -3.70 10.64 -7.01
N ARG A 6 -4.99 10.65 -6.65
CA ARG A 6 -5.66 9.57 -5.95
C ARG A 6 -6.19 8.54 -6.93
N TYR A 7 -5.36 7.54 -7.24
CA TYR A 7 -5.75 6.40 -8.08
C TYR A 7 -6.96 5.66 -7.52
N ASP A 8 -7.15 5.65 -6.19
CA ASP A 8 -8.28 5.04 -5.48
C ASP A 8 -9.66 5.61 -5.87
N VAL A 9 -9.71 6.83 -6.40
CA VAL A 9 -10.97 7.50 -6.81
C VAL A 9 -11.29 7.25 -8.28
N THR A 10 -10.28 6.99 -9.10
CA THR A 10 -10.44 6.77 -10.56
C THR A 10 -10.47 5.30 -10.97
N ASP A 11 -10.07 4.39 -10.09
CA ASP A 11 -9.97 2.97 -10.42
C ASP A 11 -11.37 2.33 -10.58
N GLY A 12 -11.71 1.90 -11.79
CA GLY A 12 -13.02 1.37 -12.18
C GLY A 12 -13.93 2.35 -12.93
N TYR A 13 -13.62 3.66 -12.92
CA TYR A 13 -14.40 4.73 -13.57
C TYR A 13 -13.53 5.62 -14.47
N GLN A 14 -12.45 5.05 -15.00
CA GLN A 14 -11.49 5.79 -15.82
C GLN A 14 -12.12 6.36 -17.10
N ARG A 15 -13.20 5.76 -17.61
CA ARG A 15 -13.90 6.22 -18.82
C ARG A 15 -14.67 7.52 -18.59
N GLU A 16 -15.25 7.69 -17.41
CA GLU A 16 -16.00 8.86 -16.99
C GLU A 16 -15.07 10.01 -16.57
N ALA A 17 -13.85 9.69 -16.15
CA ALA A 17 -12.82 10.66 -15.76
C ALA A 17 -12.00 11.22 -16.95
N VAL A 18 -12.20 10.73 -18.18
CA VAL A 18 -11.49 11.21 -19.37
C VAL A 18 -11.83 12.68 -19.66
N GLY A 19 -10.81 13.53 -19.68
CA GLY A 19 -10.96 14.97 -19.98
C GLY A 19 -11.12 15.88 -18.76
N GLY A 20 -11.12 15.33 -17.54
CA GLY A 20 -11.11 16.13 -16.31
C GLY A 20 -9.79 16.87 -16.09
N ILE A 21 -9.86 18.17 -15.76
CA ILE A 21 -8.70 18.97 -15.35
C ILE A 21 -8.64 19.00 -13.82
N THR A 22 -7.48 18.69 -13.25
CA THR A 22 -7.23 18.76 -11.81
C THR A 22 -6.01 19.63 -11.50
N ILE A 23 -6.00 20.26 -10.32
CA ILE A 23 -4.91 21.12 -9.86
C ILE A 23 -4.19 20.38 -8.74
N LYS A 24 -2.88 20.13 -8.91
CA LYS A 24 -2.01 19.54 -7.89
C LYS A 24 -0.95 20.57 -7.46
N LEU A 25 -0.67 20.63 -6.17
CA LEU A 25 0.51 21.34 -5.65
C LEU A 25 1.78 20.63 -6.13
N GLN A 26 2.78 21.40 -6.57
CA GLN A 26 4.04 20.83 -7.03
C GLN A 26 4.74 20.15 -5.84
N SER A 27 4.68 18.82 -5.82
CA SER A 27 5.29 17.98 -4.78
C SER A 27 6.32 17.08 -5.47
N PRO A 28 7.62 17.42 -5.43
CA PRO A 28 8.66 16.58 -6.02
C PRO A 28 8.75 15.25 -5.27
N ASP A 29 9.09 14.19 -6.02
CA ASP A 29 9.29 12.87 -5.42
C ASP A 29 10.48 12.89 -4.47
N VAL A 30 10.26 12.35 -3.28
CA VAL A 30 11.25 12.34 -2.21
C VAL A 30 12.00 11.01 -2.27
N LYS A 31 13.02 10.93 -3.14
CA LYS A 31 13.74 9.66 -3.44
C LYS A 31 14.20 8.88 -2.20
N TRP A 32 14.67 9.58 -1.17
CA TRP A 32 15.12 8.91 0.06
C TRP A 32 13.98 8.22 0.81
N PHE A 33 12.76 8.77 0.70
CA PHE A 33 11.57 8.20 1.30
C PHE A 33 11.19 6.91 0.57
N ASP A 34 11.24 6.89 -0.76
CA ASP A 34 11.00 5.67 -1.54
C ASP A 34 12.02 4.58 -1.18
N ASP A 35 13.31 4.93 -1.14
CA ASP A 35 14.37 4.00 -0.77
C ASP A 35 14.21 3.43 0.64
N TYR A 36 13.68 4.23 1.58
CA TYR A 36 13.36 3.79 2.93
C TYR A 36 12.11 2.90 2.96
N TYR A 37 11.02 3.38 2.34
CA TYR A 37 9.70 2.77 2.42
C TYR A 37 9.67 1.40 1.72
N LEU A 38 10.35 1.25 0.58
CA LEU A 38 10.42 -0.01 -0.18
C LEU A 38 11.23 -1.11 0.53
N LYS A 39 12.09 -0.74 1.48
CA LYS A 39 12.89 -1.69 2.28
C LYS A 39 12.16 -2.14 3.54
N LEU A 40 11.03 -1.54 3.90
CA LEU A 40 10.26 -1.96 5.06
C LEU A 40 9.74 -3.38 4.85
N ARG A 41 9.71 -4.16 5.94
CA ARG A 41 9.16 -5.51 5.97
C ARG A 41 8.24 -5.64 7.18
N PRO A 42 7.16 -6.42 7.08
CA PRO A 42 6.26 -6.65 8.22
C PRO A 42 6.98 -7.30 9.41
N GLU A 43 8.08 -8.02 9.17
CA GLU A 43 8.90 -8.70 10.19
C GLU A 43 9.77 -7.72 10.98
N THR A 44 10.31 -6.70 10.31
CA THR A 44 11.31 -5.79 10.90
C THR A 44 10.69 -4.50 11.41
N ASN A 45 9.57 -4.05 10.83
CA ASN A 45 8.92 -2.80 11.18
C ASN A 45 7.88 -2.99 12.30
N LEU A 46 8.36 -3.29 13.51
CA LEU A 46 7.52 -3.41 14.71
C LEU A 46 7.16 -2.05 15.33
N ARG A 47 7.76 -0.96 14.83
CA ARG A 47 7.52 0.40 15.34
C ARG A 47 6.14 0.92 14.96
N ASN A 48 5.61 0.49 13.82
CA ASN A 48 4.29 0.90 13.36
C ASN A 48 3.28 -0.24 13.61
N PRO A 49 2.37 -0.09 14.58
CA PRO A 49 1.42 -1.13 14.97
C PRO A 49 0.31 -1.38 13.94
N TRP A 50 0.22 -0.59 12.88
CA TRP A 50 -0.75 -0.78 11.77
C TRP A 50 -0.11 -1.41 10.53
N PHE A 51 1.21 -1.66 10.57
CA PHE A 51 1.95 -2.05 9.40
C PHE A 51 1.63 -3.49 8.97
N GLN A 52 1.41 -4.39 9.93
CA GLN A 52 1.03 -5.77 9.66
C GLN A 52 -0.38 -5.86 9.07
N GLU A 53 -1.33 -5.06 9.56
CA GLU A 53 -2.67 -4.99 9.00
C GLU A 53 -2.69 -4.36 7.62
N PHE A 54 -1.94 -3.27 7.42
CA PHE A 54 -1.77 -2.65 6.12
C PHE A 54 -1.28 -3.65 5.08
N TRP A 55 -0.26 -4.46 5.42
CA TRP A 55 0.29 -5.48 4.54
C TRP A 55 -0.74 -6.53 4.14
N GLN A 56 -1.44 -7.07 5.13
CA GLN A 56 -2.48 -8.07 4.90
C GLN A 56 -3.63 -7.53 4.04
N HIS A 57 -4.01 -6.26 4.25
CA HIS A 57 -5.01 -5.58 3.44
C HIS A 57 -4.52 -5.29 2.01
N ARG A 58 -3.28 -4.82 1.85
CA ARG A 58 -2.72 -4.45 0.55
C ARG A 58 -2.57 -5.64 -0.39
N PHE A 59 -2.13 -6.78 0.15
CA PHE A 59 -1.89 -8.01 -0.61
C PHE A 59 -3.01 -9.05 -0.51
N GLN A 60 -4.04 -8.75 0.30
CA GLN A 60 -5.19 -9.64 0.54
C GLN A 60 -4.74 -11.04 0.97
N CYS A 61 -3.74 -11.09 1.87
CA CYS A 61 -3.13 -12.31 2.38
C CYS A 61 -2.96 -12.23 3.91
N ARG A 62 -2.82 -13.39 4.54
CA ARG A 62 -2.61 -13.56 5.98
C ARG A 62 -1.12 -13.68 6.29
N LEU A 63 -0.65 -12.92 7.27
CA LEU A 63 0.72 -13.03 7.80
C LEU A 63 0.74 -14.09 8.91
N GLU A 64 0.91 -15.35 8.51
CA GLU A 64 0.90 -16.50 9.43
C GLU A 64 2.10 -16.47 10.39
N GLY A 65 1.85 -16.59 11.69
CA GLY A 65 2.89 -16.53 12.73
C GLY A 65 3.28 -15.12 13.19
N PHE A 66 2.56 -14.08 12.74
CA PHE A 66 2.75 -12.70 13.19
C PHE A 66 1.75 -12.35 14.31
N ALA A 67 2.10 -11.36 15.13
CA ALA A 67 1.28 -10.96 16.27
C ALA A 67 -0.13 -10.48 15.89
N GLN A 68 -0.28 -9.87 14.70
CA GLN A 68 -1.56 -9.35 14.19
C GLN A 68 -2.08 -10.16 13.01
N GLU A 69 -1.92 -11.48 13.05
CA GLU A 69 -2.47 -12.41 12.05
C GLU A 69 -3.99 -12.23 11.90
N ASN A 70 -4.47 -12.05 10.66
CA ASN A 70 -5.89 -11.86 10.37
C ASN A 70 -6.47 -13.03 9.55
N SER A 71 -7.27 -13.87 10.21
CA SER A 71 -7.95 -15.04 9.61
C SER A 71 -9.04 -14.70 8.58
N LYS A 72 -9.36 -13.42 8.36
CA LYS A 72 -10.24 -12.98 7.27
C LYS A 72 -9.66 -13.32 5.89
N TYR A 73 -8.34 -13.41 5.78
CA TYR A 73 -7.66 -13.71 4.52
C TYR A 73 -7.38 -15.22 4.41
N ASN A 74 -7.91 -15.83 3.35
CA ASN A 74 -7.78 -17.28 3.13
C ASN A 74 -6.42 -17.71 2.56
N LYS A 75 -5.59 -16.77 2.11
CA LYS A 75 -4.30 -17.03 1.47
C LYS A 75 -3.17 -16.58 2.38
N THR A 76 -2.20 -17.42 2.68
CA THR A 76 -0.98 -17.01 3.41
C THR A 76 -0.07 -16.18 2.50
N CYS A 77 0.49 -15.09 3.03
CA CYS A 77 1.45 -14.27 2.30
C CYS A 77 2.71 -15.07 1.98
N ASN A 78 3.15 -15.06 0.73
CA ASN A 78 4.39 -15.73 0.34
C ASN A 78 5.61 -14.80 0.48
N SER A 79 6.81 -15.38 0.40
CA SER A 79 8.07 -14.64 0.51
C SER A 79 8.17 -13.52 -0.53
N LYS A 80 7.71 -13.74 -1.78
CA LYS A 80 7.74 -12.67 -2.80
C LYS A 80 6.90 -11.47 -2.35
N GLN A 81 5.70 -11.69 -1.82
CA GLN A 81 4.84 -10.63 -1.32
C GLN A 81 5.40 -9.98 -0.06
N ILE A 82 6.10 -10.72 0.81
CA ILE A 82 6.76 -10.19 2.02
C ILE A 82 7.98 -9.30 1.67
N TYR A 83 8.69 -9.63 0.59
CA TYR A 83 9.89 -8.91 0.15
C TYR A 83 9.65 -7.89 -0.97
N CYS A 84 8.47 -7.87 -1.58
CA CYS A 84 8.11 -6.98 -2.68
C CYS A 84 6.99 -6.04 -2.24
N PHE A 85 7.36 -4.78 -1.98
CA PHE A 85 6.45 -3.72 -1.55
C PHE A 85 5.67 -3.08 -2.73
N ILE A 86 6.09 -3.36 -3.98
CA ILE A 86 5.48 -2.94 -5.25
C ILE A 86 5.06 -4.16 -6.05
#